data_AF-A0A8C3V5I3-F1
#
_entry.id   AF-A0A8C3V5I3-F1
#
_cell.length_a   1.000
_cell.length_b   1.000
_cell.length_c   1.000
_cell.angle_alpha   90.00
_cell.angle_beta   90.00
_cell.angle_gamma   90.00
#
_symmetry.space_group_name_H-M   'P 1'
#
loop_
_entity.id
_entity.type
_entity.pdbx_description
1 polymer ?
#
loop_
_entity_poly.entity_id
_entity_poly.type
_entity_poly.pdbx_seq_one_letter_code
_entity_poly.pdbx_strand_id
1 'polypeptide(L)'
;MADEERALLGAEGGDGGGGSPGPPRTLPAACDPRRLPHRLLVLALMCFLGFGSYFCYDNPAALQTQVQRDMKVNTAQFMALYAWYSWPNVVLCFFGGFLIDRVFGIRLGTIIFSIFVCVGQVVFALGALFNTFWLMEVGRFIFGIGGESLAVAQNTYAVSWFKGKELNLVFGLQLSMARIGSTVNMNIMGWIYSRVQHLLGSAGPSTLGLALLIGGVTCLFSLSCALVLAYLDRRAEKLLCKEQGKTGEVIKLTDVKDFSLSLWLIFVICVCYYAAVFPFIGLALCTSSHPIIVYIISAPMSPVFGLLVDKVGKNIIWVLCAVLSTLGSHILLAFTFWNPWIAMSLLGVAYSLLACALWPMVAFVVPEHQLGTAYGFMQSIQNLGLAVIAIAAGMILDTRGYLFLELFFSACVCLSLIAVVMLYFVNHLSGESLQLLLPQFLLV
;
A
#
# COMPACT_ATOMS: atom_id res chain seq x y z
N MET A 1 42.26 72.55 4.21
CA MET A 1 41.04 71.94 3.62
C MET A 1 41.30 70.57 2.99
N ALA A 2 42.54 70.10 2.95
CA ALA A 2 42.86 68.82 3.58
C ALA A 2 42.81 69.00 5.12
N ASP A 3 42.42 67.95 5.86
CA ASP A 3 42.44 67.77 7.34
C ASP A 3 41.11 67.53 8.08
N GLU A 4 40.00 67.21 7.41
CA GLU A 4 38.77 66.81 8.13
C GLU A 4 38.11 65.49 7.67
N GLU A 5 38.71 64.75 6.73
CA GLU A 5 38.06 63.53 6.17
C GLU A 5 38.90 62.24 6.32
N ARG A 6 39.90 62.24 7.20
CA ARG A 6 40.78 61.08 7.46
C ARG A 6 40.89 60.64 8.93
N ALA A 7 40.05 61.18 9.81
CA ALA A 7 40.13 60.92 11.26
C ALA A 7 39.01 60.01 11.82
N LEU A 8 38.22 59.33 10.97
CA LEU A 8 37.19 58.36 11.41
C LEU A 8 37.48 56.92 10.97
N LEU A 9 38.69 56.63 10.51
CA LEU A 9 39.14 55.30 10.11
C LEU A 9 40.38 54.87 10.90
N GLY A 10 40.17 54.32 12.11
CA GLY A 10 41.15 53.47 12.78
C GLY A 10 41.43 53.82 14.24
N ALA A 11 40.82 53.06 15.16
CA ALA A 11 41.36 52.54 16.43
C ALA A 11 40.20 52.24 17.39
N GLU A 12 39.73 51.00 17.45
CA GLU A 12 39.90 50.07 18.61
C GLU A 12 38.63 50.06 19.47
N GLY A 13 37.94 48.97 19.77
CA GLY A 13 38.09 47.54 19.50
C GLY A 13 37.00 46.80 20.31
N GLY A 14 36.63 45.57 19.92
CA GLY A 14 35.85 44.68 20.80
C GLY A 14 34.73 43.86 20.17
N ASP A 15 35.11 42.81 19.45
CA ASP A 15 34.52 41.46 19.50
C ASP A 15 33.29 41.10 18.63
N GLY A 16 33.36 39.95 17.95
CA GLY A 16 32.19 39.28 17.36
C GLY A 16 32.21 38.83 15.89
N GLY A 17 33.35 38.38 15.36
CA GLY A 17 33.52 37.49 14.19
C GLY A 17 32.37 37.30 13.19
N GLY A 18 32.39 38.07 12.10
CA GLY A 18 31.68 37.77 10.85
C GLY A 18 32.29 36.55 10.15
N GLY A 19 31.81 35.36 10.47
CA GLY A 19 32.11 34.16 9.72
C GLY A 19 31.44 34.19 8.36
N SER A 20 32.23 34.23 7.28
CA SER A 20 31.77 33.78 5.96
C SER A 20 31.06 32.43 6.13
N PRO A 21 29.90 32.18 5.49
CA PRO A 21 29.36 30.83 5.47
C PRO A 21 30.40 29.97 4.74
N GLY A 22 31.13 29.16 5.52
CA GLY A 22 32.07 28.20 4.98
C GLY A 22 31.38 27.36 3.91
N PRO A 23 32.13 26.82 2.93
CA PRO A 23 31.56 26.00 1.86
C PRO A 23 30.64 24.96 2.50
N PRO A 24 29.43 24.72 1.94
CA PRO A 24 28.46 23.82 2.54
C PRO A 24 29.17 22.50 2.82
N ARG A 25 29.27 22.11 4.10
CA ARG A 25 29.88 20.84 4.51
C ARG A 25 29.32 19.78 3.59
N THR A 26 30.18 19.21 2.76
CA THR A 26 29.78 18.17 1.80
C THR A 26 29.30 16.98 2.63
N LEU A 27 27.98 16.89 2.80
CA LEU A 27 27.38 15.78 3.52
C LEU A 27 27.76 14.48 2.78
N PRO A 28 28.05 13.38 3.51
CA PRO A 28 28.21 12.07 2.90
C PRO A 28 27.05 11.77 1.94
N ALA A 29 27.29 11.05 0.84
CA ALA A 29 26.28 10.91 -0.22
C ALA A 29 24.97 10.25 0.23
N ALA A 30 25.00 9.44 1.30
CA ALA A 30 23.82 8.84 1.94
C ALA A 30 23.07 9.79 2.90
N CYS A 31 23.68 10.92 3.26
CA CYS A 31 23.15 11.91 4.19
C CYS A 31 22.60 13.15 3.49
N ASP A 32 22.84 13.31 2.18
CA ASP A 32 22.33 14.39 1.36
C ASP A 32 21.01 13.98 0.69
N PRO A 33 19.86 14.60 1.05
CA PRO A 33 18.55 14.18 0.56
C PRO A 33 18.34 14.41 -0.94
N ARG A 34 19.21 15.18 -1.60
CA ARG A 34 19.16 15.39 -3.06
C ARG A 34 19.82 14.27 -3.85
N ARG A 35 20.67 13.47 -3.20
CA ARG A 35 21.48 12.45 -3.86
C ARG A 35 20.76 11.10 -3.93
N LEU A 36 21.07 10.35 -4.99
CA LEU A 36 20.50 9.03 -5.25
C LEU A 36 20.63 8.04 -4.08
N PRO A 37 21.77 7.93 -3.35
CA PRO A 37 21.91 6.96 -2.27
C PRO A 37 20.94 7.21 -1.11
N HIS A 38 20.68 8.47 -0.77
CA HIS A 38 19.71 8.81 0.27
C HIS A 38 18.28 8.48 -0.18
N ARG A 39 17.92 8.82 -1.42
CA ARG A 39 16.61 8.48 -1.98
C ARG A 39 16.38 6.97 -2.05
N LEU A 40 17.41 6.19 -2.39
CA LEU A 40 17.36 4.73 -2.37
C LEU A 40 17.21 4.17 -0.95
N LEU A 41 17.90 4.75 0.04
CA LEU A 41 17.70 4.37 1.45
C LEU A 41 16.27 4.63 1.91
N VAL A 42 15.72 5.80 1.59
CA VAL A 42 14.33 6.16 1.90
C VAL A 42 13.35 5.20 1.21
N LEU A 43 13.58 4.88 -0.07
CA LEU A 43 12.78 3.90 -0.81
C LEU A 43 12.83 2.52 -0.17
N ALA A 44 14.01 2.05 0.23
CA ALA A 44 14.17 0.77 0.90
C ALA A 44 13.38 0.74 2.23
N LEU A 45 13.48 1.79 3.05
CA LEU A 45 12.70 1.90 4.29
C LEU A 45 11.20 1.93 4.04
N MET A 46 10.74 2.63 2.99
CA MET A 46 9.32 2.65 2.59
C MET A 46 8.81 1.28 2.13
N CYS A 47 9.63 0.51 1.41
CA CYS A 47 9.28 -0.86 1.01
C CYS A 47 9.19 -1.79 2.23
N PHE A 48 10.14 -1.69 3.16
CA PHE A 48 10.15 -2.48 4.38
C PHE A 48 9.08 -2.07 5.41
N LEU A 49 8.58 -0.84 5.34
CA LEU A 49 7.49 -0.36 6.20
C LEU A 49 6.21 -1.22 6.08
N GLY A 50 5.91 -1.73 4.88
CA GLY A 50 4.73 -2.56 4.65
C GLY A 50 4.98 -4.04 4.92
N PHE A 51 6.24 -4.48 4.84
CA PHE A 51 6.63 -5.89 4.88
C PHE A 51 6.06 -6.63 6.09
N GLY A 52 6.23 -6.10 7.30
CA GLY A 52 5.74 -6.76 8.52
C GLY A 52 4.22 -6.77 8.64
N SER A 53 3.54 -5.75 8.11
CA SER A 53 2.08 -5.72 8.04
C SER A 53 1.56 -6.85 7.15
N TYR A 54 2.09 -6.99 5.93
CA TYR A 54 1.68 -8.05 5.00
C TYR A 54 2.11 -9.45 5.46
N PHE A 55 3.30 -9.59 6.05
CA PHE A 55 3.73 -10.85 6.67
C PHE A 55 2.72 -11.29 7.74
N CYS A 56 2.43 -10.41 8.72
CA CYS A 56 1.58 -10.79 9.85
C CYS A 56 0.09 -10.85 9.51
N TYR A 57 -0.36 -10.11 8.48
CA TYR A 57 -1.70 -10.22 7.94
C TYR A 57 -2.03 -11.68 7.56
N ASP A 58 -1.07 -12.39 6.97
CA ASP A 58 -1.20 -13.74 6.45
C ASP A 58 -0.90 -14.86 7.47
N ASN A 59 -0.54 -14.51 8.71
CA ASN A 59 -0.32 -15.48 9.79
C ASN A 59 -1.46 -16.51 9.93
N PRO A 60 -2.75 -16.13 9.94
CA PRO A 60 -3.84 -17.10 10.09
C PRO A 60 -3.85 -18.13 8.97
N ALA A 61 -3.63 -17.73 7.72
CA ALA A 61 -3.61 -18.65 6.58
C ALA A 61 -2.39 -19.59 6.63
N ALA A 62 -1.19 -19.04 6.90
CA ALA A 62 0.03 -19.86 6.99
C ALA A 62 -0.02 -20.91 8.10
N LEU A 63 -0.80 -20.64 9.16
CA LEU A 63 -0.98 -21.53 10.29
C LEU A 63 -2.41 -22.04 10.43
N GLN A 64 -3.18 -22.12 9.34
CA GLN A 64 -4.62 -22.45 9.41
C GLN A 64 -4.89 -23.75 10.15
N THR A 65 -4.16 -24.81 9.80
CA THR A 65 -4.33 -26.14 10.41
C THR A 65 -3.96 -26.12 11.90
N GLN A 66 -2.91 -25.39 12.27
CA GLN A 66 -2.47 -25.23 13.66
C GLN A 66 -3.47 -24.39 14.46
N VAL A 67 -4.00 -23.30 13.90
CA VAL A 67 -5.01 -22.46 14.56
C VAL A 67 -6.28 -23.26 14.83
N GLN A 68 -6.81 -23.97 13.81
CA GLN A 68 -8.01 -24.78 13.95
C GLN A 68 -7.84 -25.89 14.98
N ARG A 69 -6.69 -26.59 14.94
CA ARG A 69 -6.39 -27.70 15.86
C ARG A 69 -6.13 -27.21 17.30
N ASP A 70 -5.26 -26.22 17.47
CA ASP A 70 -4.77 -25.81 18.78
C ASP A 70 -5.80 -24.97 19.53
N MET A 71 -6.55 -24.12 18.83
CA MET A 71 -7.64 -23.32 19.40
C MET A 71 -9.00 -24.04 19.37
N LYS A 72 -9.06 -25.23 18.76
CA LYS A 72 -10.28 -26.06 18.62
C LYS A 72 -11.44 -25.30 17.97
N VAL A 73 -11.13 -24.51 16.95
CA VAL A 73 -12.12 -23.70 16.22
C VAL A 73 -12.48 -24.33 14.89
N ASN A 74 -13.73 -24.16 14.47
CA ASN A 74 -14.18 -24.61 13.15
C ASN A 74 -13.78 -23.61 12.05
N THR A 75 -14.02 -23.96 10.79
CA THR A 75 -13.68 -23.09 9.65
C THR A 75 -14.40 -21.74 9.69
N ALA A 76 -15.66 -21.68 10.14
CA ALA A 76 -16.41 -20.43 10.23
C ALA A 76 -15.81 -19.46 11.27
N GLN A 77 -15.46 -19.97 12.45
CA GLN A 77 -14.76 -19.22 13.50
C GLN A 77 -13.38 -18.78 13.02
N PHE A 78 -12.62 -19.65 12.35
CA PHE A 78 -11.35 -19.28 11.75
C PHE A 78 -11.49 -18.12 10.75
N MET A 79 -12.51 -18.15 9.88
CA MET A 79 -12.77 -17.09 8.91
C MET A 79 -13.18 -15.76 9.59
N ALA A 80 -13.69 -15.79 10.82
CA ALA A 80 -13.98 -14.57 11.59
C ALA A 80 -12.71 -13.72 11.82
N LEU A 81 -11.52 -14.32 11.90
CA LEU A 81 -10.24 -13.61 12.00
C LEU A 81 -9.95 -12.69 10.80
N TYR A 82 -10.49 -13.03 9.62
CA TYR A 82 -10.39 -12.20 8.41
C TYR A 82 -11.50 -11.13 8.37
N ALA A 83 -12.71 -11.49 8.80
CA ALA A 83 -13.83 -10.56 8.89
C ALA A 83 -13.51 -9.39 9.84
N TRP A 84 -13.01 -9.70 11.05
CA TRP A 84 -12.65 -8.71 12.07
C TRP A 84 -11.51 -7.79 11.65
N TYR A 85 -10.58 -8.27 10.82
CA TYR A 85 -9.58 -7.40 10.21
C TYR A 85 -10.19 -6.44 9.17
N SER A 86 -11.11 -6.92 8.34
CA SER A 86 -11.54 -6.22 7.11
C SER A 86 -12.65 -5.20 7.36
N TRP A 87 -13.58 -5.48 8.28
CA TRP A 87 -14.73 -4.61 8.58
C TRP A 87 -14.34 -3.18 9.00
N PRO A 88 -13.36 -2.96 9.89
CA PRO A 88 -12.96 -1.62 10.29
C PRO A 88 -12.44 -0.80 9.10
N ASN A 89 -11.81 -1.47 8.13
CA ASN A 89 -11.12 -0.83 7.02
C ASN A 89 -12.08 -0.19 6.00
N VAL A 90 -13.34 -0.61 5.99
CA VAL A 90 -14.39 0.02 5.17
C VAL A 90 -14.61 1.49 5.55
N VAL A 91 -14.36 1.85 6.81
CA VAL A 91 -14.65 3.19 7.34
C VAL A 91 -13.38 3.88 7.81
N LEU A 92 -12.51 3.15 8.52
CA LEU A 92 -11.36 3.73 9.19
C LEU A 92 -10.23 4.10 8.23
N CYS A 93 -10.14 3.53 7.03
CA CYS A 93 -9.12 3.98 6.07
C CYS A 93 -9.39 5.42 5.62
N PHE A 94 -10.66 5.76 5.42
CA PHE A 94 -11.08 7.11 5.06
C PHE A 94 -10.75 8.10 6.18
N PHE A 95 -11.15 7.77 7.42
CA PHE A 95 -10.79 8.60 8.57
C PHE A 95 -9.29 8.63 8.83
N GLY A 96 -8.57 7.53 8.60
CA GLY A 96 -7.12 7.44 8.76
C GLY A 96 -6.41 8.38 7.79
N GLY A 97 -6.84 8.39 6.53
CA GLY A 97 -6.39 9.36 5.52
C GLY A 97 -6.65 10.80 5.92
N PHE A 98 -7.87 11.10 6.37
CA PHE A 98 -8.23 12.43 6.86
C PHE A 98 -7.41 12.87 8.08
N LEU A 99 -7.15 11.96 9.02
CA LEU A 99 -6.34 12.23 10.20
C LEU A 99 -4.86 12.47 9.85
N ILE A 100 -4.35 11.78 8.82
CA ILE A 100 -3.01 12.04 8.27
C ILE A 100 -2.94 13.47 7.74
N ASP A 101 -3.87 13.86 6.88
CA ASP A 101 -3.80 15.17 6.23
C ASP A 101 -4.09 16.33 7.20
N ARG A 102 -5.05 16.16 8.12
CA ARG A 102 -5.53 17.24 8.99
C ARG A 102 -4.83 17.34 10.36
N VAL A 103 -4.54 16.21 11.01
CA VAL A 103 -4.23 16.19 12.44
C VAL A 103 -2.77 15.79 12.72
N PHE A 104 -2.35 14.63 12.23
CA PHE A 104 -1.08 14.04 12.62
C PHE A 104 0.06 14.41 11.67
N GLY A 105 -0.25 14.65 10.40
CA GLY A 105 0.74 14.66 9.33
C GLY A 105 1.23 13.24 9.00
N ILE A 106 1.88 13.11 7.84
CA ILE A 106 2.34 11.84 7.27
C ILE A 106 3.31 11.11 8.23
N ARG A 107 4.21 11.85 8.88
CA ARG A 107 5.22 11.32 9.81
C ARG A 107 4.60 10.63 11.02
N LEU A 108 3.82 11.37 11.80
CA LEU A 108 3.22 10.85 13.02
C LEU A 108 2.12 9.83 12.71
N GLY A 109 1.32 10.06 11.66
CA GLY A 109 0.30 9.12 11.21
C GLY A 109 0.88 7.74 10.89
N THR A 110 1.99 7.68 10.14
CA THR A 110 2.67 6.41 9.84
C THR A 110 3.16 5.69 11.09
N ILE A 111 3.71 6.42 12.06
CA ILE A 111 4.17 5.82 13.34
C ILE A 111 2.97 5.28 14.14
N ILE A 112 1.89 6.06 14.26
CA ILE A 112 0.68 5.67 14.99
C ILE A 112 0.08 4.39 14.37
N PHE A 113 -0.11 4.35 13.06
CA PHE A 113 -0.69 3.18 12.40
C PHE A 113 0.24 1.96 12.48
N SER A 114 1.55 2.13 12.36
CA SER A 114 2.52 1.04 12.62
C SER A 114 2.46 0.53 14.06
N ILE A 115 2.22 1.39 15.06
CA ILE A 115 2.00 0.96 16.45
C ILE A 115 0.71 0.15 16.57
N PHE A 116 -0.39 0.56 15.94
CA PHE A 116 -1.63 -0.24 15.91
C PHE A 116 -1.41 -1.63 15.31
N VAL A 117 -0.66 -1.73 14.21
CA VAL A 117 -0.28 -3.02 13.59
C VAL A 117 0.53 -3.88 14.58
N CYS A 118 1.57 -3.32 15.21
CA CYS A 118 2.37 -4.04 16.21
C CYS A 118 1.54 -4.51 17.41
N VAL A 119 0.73 -3.62 17.99
CA VAL A 119 -0.12 -3.92 19.15
C VAL A 119 -1.15 -4.98 18.78
N GLY A 120 -1.82 -4.85 17.63
CA GLY A 120 -2.77 -5.84 17.13
C GLY A 120 -2.14 -7.22 16.96
N GLN A 121 -0.92 -7.30 16.43
CA GLN A 121 -0.19 -8.57 16.29
C GLN A 121 0.18 -9.17 17.64
N VAL A 122 0.62 -8.35 18.61
CA VAL A 122 0.91 -8.82 19.97
C VAL A 122 -0.37 -9.34 20.63
N VAL A 123 -1.47 -8.60 20.57
CA VAL A 123 -2.77 -9.03 21.13
C VAL A 123 -3.25 -10.32 20.47
N PHE A 124 -3.10 -10.45 19.14
CA PHE A 124 -3.42 -11.67 18.40
C PHE A 124 -2.61 -12.87 18.91
N ALA A 125 -1.31 -12.70 19.11
CA ALA A 125 -0.42 -13.75 19.62
C ALA A 125 -0.70 -14.09 21.10
N LEU A 126 -1.01 -13.09 21.94
CA LEU A 126 -1.43 -13.27 23.33
C LEU A 126 -2.76 -14.02 23.43
N GLY A 127 -3.70 -13.76 22.52
CA GLY A 127 -4.95 -14.52 22.42
C GLY A 127 -4.71 -16.01 22.21
N ALA A 128 -3.75 -16.37 21.36
CA ALA A 128 -3.33 -17.77 21.22
C ALA A 128 -2.61 -18.28 22.49
N LEU A 129 -1.68 -17.53 23.08
CA LEU A 129 -0.97 -17.95 24.29
C LEU A 129 -1.91 -18.26 25.47
N PHE A 130 -2.93 -17.44 25.66
CA PHE A 130 -3.93 -17.61 26.72
C PHE A 130 -5.12 -18.49 26.30
N ASN A 131 -5.03 -19.16 25.15
CA ASN A 131 -6.08 -20.02 24.61
C ASN A 131 -7.47 -19.32 24.57
N THR A 132 -7.48 -18.04 24.20
CA THR A 132 -8.64 -17.16 24.23
C THR A 132 -8.92 -16.62 22.83
N PHE A 133 -9.80 -17.28 22.09
CA PHE A 133 -10.04 -16.99 20.67
C PHE A 133 -10.62 -15.59 20.43
N TRP A 134 -11.53 -15.11 21.29
CA TRP A 134 -12.08 -13.74 21.14
C TRP A 134 -10.98 -12.66 21.26
N LEU A 135 -9.93 -12.92 22.04
CA LEU A 135 -8.80 -11.99 22.15
C LEU A 135 -7.97 -11.99 20.85
N MET A 136 -7.90 -13.13 20.15
CA MET A 136 -7.33 -13.19 18.80
C MET A 136 -8.15 -12.33 17.82
N GLU A 137 -9.49 -12.38 17.88
CA GLU A 137 -10.36 -11.54 17.06
C GLU A 137 -10.16 -10.05 17.33
N VAL A 138 -10.06 -9.66 18.61
CA VAL A 138 -9.73 -8.28 19.01
C VAL A 138 -8.35 -7.87 18.48
N GLY A 139 -7.36 -8.76 18.53
CA GLY A 139 -6.05 -8.53 17.92
C GLY A 139 -6.14 -8.25 16.42
N ARG A 140 -6.94 -9.03 15.69
CA ARG A 140 -7.19 -8.81 14.24
C ARG A 140 -7.92 -7.51 13.96
N PHE A 141 -8.88 -7.13 14.80
CA PHE A 141 -9.57 -5.85 14.71
C PHE A 141 -8.60 -4.68 14.86
N ILE A 142 -7.80 -4.66 15.94
CA ILE A 142 -6.78 -3.61 16.19
C ILE A 142 -5.74 -3.57 15.06
N PHE A 143 -5.31 -4.74 14.59
CA PHE A 143 -4.38 -4.85 13.47
C PHE A 143 -4.98 -4.27 12.18
N GLY A 144 -6.29 -4.47 11.94
CA GLY A 144 -7.04 -3.89 10.83
C GLY A 144 -7.00 -2.35 10.84
N ILE A 145 -7.34 -1.74 11.98
CA ILE A 145 -7.30 -0.27 12.17
C ILE A 145 -5.99 0.33 11.66
N GLY A 146 -4.87 -0.31 12.01
CA GLY A 146 -3.54 0.13 11.60
C GLY A 146 -3.17 -0.27 10.17
N GLY A 147 -3.48 -1.49 9.74
CA GLY A 147 -2.91 -2.11 8.53
C GLY A 147 -3.22 -1.35 7.24
N GLU A 148 -4.49 -1.06 6.98
CA GLU A 148 -4.90 -0.37 5.76
C GLU A 148 -4.66 1.15 5.86
N SER A 149 -4.82 1.73 7.05
CA SER A 149 -4.44 3.13 7.30
C SER A 149 -2.92 3.35 7.12
N LEU A 150 -2.10 2.36 7.44
CA LEU A 150 -0.67 2.37 7.18
C LEU A 150 -0.39 2.33 5.67
N ALA A 151 -1.13 1.52 4.90
CA ALA A 151 -1.01 1.51 3.43
C ALA A 151 -1.36 2.88 2.82
N VAL A 152 -2.39 3.56 3.33
CA VAL A 152 -2.71 4.95 2.95
C VAL A 152 -1.53 5.87 3.25
N ALA A 153 -0.95 5.77 4.46
CA ALA A 153 0.21 6.57 4.84
C ALA A 153 1.44 6.30 3.96
N GLN A 154 1.67 5.05 3.57
CA GLN A 154 2.76 4.63 2.67
C GLN A 154 2.61 5.24 1.27
N ASN A 155 1.41 5.20 0.72
CA ASN A 155 1.11 5.80 -0.58
C ASN A 155 1.35 7.31 -0.55
N THR A 156 0.87 8.00 0.49
CA THR A 156 1.10 9.45 0.66
C THR A 156 2.59 9.76 0.85
N TYR A 157 3.33 8.93 1.60
CA TYR A 157 4.78 9.07 1.76
C TYR A 157 5.54 8.91 0.44
N ALA A 158 5.18 7.91 -0.37
CA ALA A 158 5.78 7.68 -1.69
C ALA A 158 5.64 8.92 -2.57
N VAL A 159 4.46 9.52 -2.60
CA VAL A 159 4.19 10.74 -3.36
C VAL A 159 5.04 11.90 -2.83
N SER A 160 5.07 12.15 -1.52
CA SER A 160 5.85 13.25 -0.91
C SER A 160 7.34 13.24 -1.29
N TRP A 161 7.92 12.06 -1.52
CA TRP A 161 9.35 11.89 -1.83
C TRP A 161 9.67 11.67 -3.32
N PHE A 162 8.75 11.10 -4.10
CA PHE A 162 9.02 10.63 -5.46
C PHE A 162 8.08 11.22 -6.53
N LYS A 163 7.14 12.11 -6.17
CA LYS A 163 6.32 12.81 -7.17
C LYS A 163 7.19 13.54 -8.19
N GLY A 164 6.84 13.40 -9.47
CA GLY A 164 7.54 14.05 -10.59
C GLY A 164 8.76 13.31 -11.15
N LYS A 165 9.09 12.11 -10.66
CA LYS A 165 10.14 11.24 -11.23
C LYS A 165 9.62 9.81 -11.46
N GLU A 166 9.99 8.91 -10.56
CA GLU A 166 9.85 7.44 -10.65
C GLU A 166 8.69 6.95 -9.76
N LEU A 167 7.54 7.61 -9.82
CA LEU A 167 6.45 7.34 -8.87
C LEU A 167 5.83 5.95 -9.11
N ASN A 168 5.64 5.54 -10.37
CA ASN A 168 5.03 4.25 -10.69
C ASN A 168 5.95 3.08 -10.27
N LEU A 169 7.27 3.23 -10.44
CA LEU A 169 8.27 2.29 -9.94
C LEU A 169 8.18 2.12 -8.43
N VAL A 170 8.06 3.22 -7.68
CA VAL A 170 8.01 3.18 -6.21
C VAL A 170 6.78 2.40 -5.74
N PHE A 171 5.62 2.67 -6.31
CA PHE A 171 4.40 1.90 -6.04
C PHE A 171 4.56 0.43 -6.43
N GLY A 172 5.19 0.16 -7.58
CA GLY A 172 5.53 -1.19 -8.03
C GLY A 172 6.41 -1.95 -7.03
N LEU A 173 7.48 -1.33 -6.53
CA LEU A 173 8.39 -1.91 -5.54
C LEU A 173 7.71 -2.15 -4.18
N GLN A 174 6.88 -1.21 -3.72
CA GLN A 174 6.11 -1.37 -2.49
C GLN A 174 5.19 -2.59 -2.58
N LEU A 175 4.46 -2.72 -3.69
CA LEU A 175 3.58 -3.87 -3.93
C LEU A 175 4.37 -5.19 -4.00
N SER A 176 5.52 -5.20 -4.66
CA SER A 176 6.40 -6.37 -4.68
C SER A 176 6.84 -6.77 -3.28
N MET A 177 7.27 -5.81 -2.47
CA MET A 177 7.74 -6.09 -1.11
C MET A 177 6.61 -6.61 -0.22
N ALA A 178 5.38 -6.10 -0.40
CA ALA A 178 4.18 -6.62 0.25
C ALA A 178 3.96 -8.11 -0.10
N ARG A 179 4.04 -8.47 -1.39
CA ARG A 179 3.88 -9.87 -1.85
C ARG A 179 5.00 -10.78 -1.38
N ILE A 180 6.23 -10.27 -1.31
CA ILE A 180 7.36 -10.99 -0.72
C ILE A 180 7.09 -11.25 0.76
N GLY A 181 6.59 -10.26 1.52
CA GLY A 181 6.19 -10.44 2.92
C GLY A 181 5.21 -11.60 3.14
N SER A 182 4.11 -11.60 2.39
CA SER A 182 3.13 -12.69 2.37
C SER A 182 3.75 -14.05 2.01
N THR A 183 4.58 -14.09 0.97
CA THR A 183 5.21 -15.34 0.51
C THR A 183 6.18 -15.90 1.55
N VAL A 184 7.02 -15.04 2.14
CA VAL A 184 7.96 -15.42 3.20
C VAL A 184 7.19 -15.95 4.41
N ASN A 185 6.07 -15.32 4.78
CA ASN A 185 5.20 -15.80 5.85
C ASN A 185 4.69 -17.23 5.62
N MET A 186 4.13 -17.50 4.43
CA MET A 186 3.59 -18.82 4.08
C MET A 186 4.66 -19.93 4.10
N ASN A 187 5.91 -19.60 3.78
CA ASN A 187 7.01 -20.58 3.77
C ASN A 187 7.65 -20.79 5.14
N ILE A 188 7.72 -19.74 5.97
CA ILE A 188 8.52 -19.78 7.20
C ILE A 188 7.68 -20.09 8.45
N MET A 189 6.42 -19.66 8.52
CA MET A 189 5.64 -19.77 9.77
C MET A 189 5.40 -21.22 10.21
N GLY A 190 5.13 -22.14 9.27
CA GLY A 190 5.01 -23.57 9.58
C GLY A 190 6.31 -24.15 10.16
N TRP A 191 7.46 -23.75 9.60
CA TRP A 191 8.77 -24.13 10.12
C TRP A 191 9.02 -23.55 11.52
N ILE A 192 8.73 -22.26 11.74
CA ILE A 192 8.82 -21.61 13.07
C ILE A 192 7.99 -22.38 14.08
N TYR A 193 6.72 -22.67 13.77
CA TYR A 193 5.83 -23.42 14.66
C TYR A 193 6.44 -24.78 15.03
N SER A 194 6.94 -25.53 14.05
CA SER A 194 7.56 -26.85 14.30
C SER A 194 8.78 -26.76 15.22
N ARG A 195 9.60 -25.70 15.07
CA ARG A 195 10.78 -25.49 15.91
C ARG A 195 10.39 -25.12 17.33
N VAL A 196 9.39 -24.25 17.48
CA VAL A 196 8.82 -23.87 18.78
C VAL A 196 8.19 -25.08 19.48
N GLN A 197 7.49 -25.94 18.74
CA GLN A 197 6.92 -27.19 19.25
C GLN A 197 8.01 -28.11 19.80
N HIS A 198 9.13 -28.24 19.09
CA HIS A 198 10.27 -29.04 19.56
C HIS A 198 10.91 -28.44 20.82
N LEU A 199 10.93 -27.12 20.98
CA LEU A 199 11.49 -26.45 22.16
C LEU A 199 10.59 -26.60 23.39
N LEU A 200 9.26 -26.51 23.21
CA LEU A 200 8.27 -26.63 24.28
C LEU A 200 7.88 -28.09 24.59
N GLY A 201 8.21 -29.04 23.72
CA GLY A 201 7.87 -30.45 23.86
C GLY A 201 6.37 -30.77 23.68
N SER A 202 5.53 -29.79 23.33
CA SER A 202 4.08 -29.98 23.16
C SER A 202 3.52 -29.10 22.05
N ALA A 203 2.51 -29.61 21.33
CA ALA A 203 1.70 -28.82 20.41
C ALA A 203 0.50 -28.24 21.18
N GLY A 204 0.15 -26.98 20.91
CA GLY A 204 -0.98 -26.33 21.59
C GLY A 204 -0.96 -24.81 21.51
N PRO A 205 -1.88 -24.15 22.23
CA PRO A 205 -2.07 -22.70 22.16
C PRO A 205 -0.80 -21.90 22.50
N SER A 206 0.00 -22.37 23.46
CA SER A 206 1.28 -21.73 23.83
C SER A 206 2.32 -21.77 22.70
N THR A 207 2.38 -22.89 21.98
CA THR A 207 3.27 -23.07 20.81
C THR A 207 2.84 -22.16 19.67
N LEU A 208 1.52 -22.10 19.41
CA LEU A 208 0.94 -21.20 18.42
C LEU A 208 1.23 -19.73 18.75
N GLY A 209 0.93 -19.29 19.97
CA GLY A 209 1.12 -17.91 20.39
C GLY A 209 2.60 -17.48 20.38
N LEU A 210 3.53 -18.35 20.77
CA LEU A 210 4.96 -18.03 20.69
C LEU A 210 5.45 -17.97 19.24
N ALA A 211 4.98 -18.86 18.35
CA ALA A 211 5.27 -18.77 16.93
C ALA A 211 4.76 -17.44 16.33
N LEU A 212 3.55 -17.01 16.69
CA LEU A 212 2.97 -15.72 16.27
C LEU A 212 3.74 -14.52 16.83
N LEU A 213 4.25 -14.58 18.07
CA LEU A 213 5.13 -13.53 18.63
C LEU A 213 6.45 -13.42 17.86
N ILE A 214 7.06 -14.56 17.49
CA ILE A 214 8.27 -14.57 16.66
C ILE A 214 7.98 -13.93 15.29
N GLY A 215 6.85 -14.27 14.66
CA GLY A 215 6.40 -13.61 13.44
C GLY A 215 6.22 -12.08 13.62
N GLY A 216 5.75 -11.65 14.80
CA GLY A 216 5.58 -10.25 15.16
C GLY A 216 6.87 -9.42 15.23
N VAL A 217 8.05 -10.05 15.25
CA VAL A 217 9.34 -9.35 15.09
C VAL A 217 9.40 -8.59 13.76
N THR A 218 8.72 -9.08 12.71
CA THR A 218 8.63 -8.39 11.42
C THR A 218 7.85 -7.06 11.52
N CYS A 219 6.81 -6.99 12.36
CA CYS A 219 6.10 -5.74 12.66
C CYS A 219 7.01 -4.76 13.41
N LEU A 220 7.78 -5.23 14.40
CA LEU A 220 8.74 -4.39 15.12
C LEU A 220 9.84 -3.82 14.19
N PHE A 221 10.32 -4.63 13.25
CA PHE A 221 11.23 -4.17 12.21
C PHE A 221 10.59 -3.12 11.28
N SER A 222 9.32 -3.29 10.92
CA SER A 222 8.60 -2.31 10.12
C SER A 222 8.38 -1.00 10.88
N LEU A 223 8.09 -1.07 12.19
CA LEU A 223 7.99 0.09 13.07
C LEU A 223 9.33 0.81 13.22
N SER A 224 10.45 0.09 13.34
CA SER A 224 11.78 0.72 13.38
C SER A 224 12.09 1.44 12.06
N CYS A 225 11.71 0.85 10.92
CA CYS A 225 11.80 1.52 9.62
C CYS A 225 10.96 2.81 9.59
N ALA A 226 9.73 2.79 10.15
CA ALA A 226 8.88 3.96 10.26
C ALA A 226 9.52 5.11 11.06
N LEU A 227 10.14 4.78 12.21
CA LEU A 227 10.82 5.74 13.07
C LEU A 227 12.04 6.35 12.38
N VAL A 228 12.86 5.51 11.72
CA VAL A 228 14.02 5.96 10.96
C VAL A 228 13.57 6.85 9.79
N LEU A 229 12.54 6.44 9.06
CA LEU A 229 11.97 7.20 7.94
C LEU A 229 11.47 8.58 8.41
N ALA A 230 10.73 8.64 9.51
CA ALA A 230 10.26 9.90 10.09
C ALA A 230 11.40 10.83 10.52
N TYR A 231 12.49 10.26 11.06
CA TYR A 231 13.70 11.01 11.37
C TYR A 231 14.38 11.57 10.12
N LEU A 232 14.56 10.74 9.08
CA LEU A 232 15.17 11.16 7.81
C LEU A 232 14.31 12.23 7.12
N ASP A 233 12.99 12.10 7.14
CA ASP A 233 12.03 13.07 6.60
C ASP A 233 12.12 14.41 7.33
N ARG A 234 12.12 14.40 8.67
CA ARG A 234 12.34 15.63 9.46
C ARG A 234 13.70 16.28 9.19
N ARG A 235 14.74 15.48 8.97
CA ARG A 235 16.06 16.00 8.63
C ARG A 235 16.07 16.61 7.23
N ALA A 236 15.46 15.94 6.26
CA ALA A 236 15.37 16.41 4.89
C ALA A 236 14.58 17.73 4.80
N GLU A 237 13.46 17.84 5.53
CA GLU A 237 12.67 19.07 5.65
C GLU A 237 13.53 20.27 6.11
N LYS A 238 14.30 20.08 7.19
CA LYS A 238 15.18 21.12 7.73
C LYS A 238 16.31 21.52 6.77
N LEU A 239 16.88 20.55 6.05
CA LEU A 239 18.01 20.80 5.14
C LEU A 239 17.58 21.39 3.80
N LEU A 240 16.36 21.06 3.34
CA LEU A 240 15.84 21.49 2.05
C LEU A 240 14.95 22.74 2.16
N CYS A 241 14.69 23.25 3.37
CA CYS A 241 13.69 24.28 3.64
C CYS A 241 12.37 23.97 2.93
N LYS A 242 11.97 22.68 2.94
CA LYS A 242 10.78 22.22 2.24
C LYS A 242 9.57 22.80 2.98
N GLU A 243 8.87 23.75 2.39
CA GLU A 243 7.57 24.20 2.91
C GLU A 243 6.54 23.09 2.70
N GLN A 244 6.54 22.11 3.59
CA GLN A 244 5.61 20.99 3.49
C GLN A 244 4.25 21.45 4.00
N GLY A 245 3.31 21.66 3.07
CA GLY A 245 1.87 21.53 3.33
C GLY A 245 1.26 22.47 4.36
N LYS A 246 1.80 23.68 4.59
CA LYS A 246 1.03 24.77 5.20
C LYS A 246 0.26 25.53 4.12
N THR A 247 -0.52 24.81 3.31
CA THR A 247 -1.69 25.44 2.71
C THR A 247 -2.55 25.82 3.89
N GLY A 248 -2.76 27.11 4.16
CA GLY A 248 -3.60 27.56 5.30
C GLY A 248 -5.05 27.04 5.25
N GLU A 249 -5.39 26.23 4.25
CA GLU A 249 -6.64 25.52 4.06
C GLU A 249 -6.76 24.35 5.04
N VAL A 250 -7.77 24.47 5.90
CA VAL A 250 -8.16 23.42 6.84
C VAL A 250 -9.04 22.42 6.09
N ILE A 251 -8.51 21.23 5.81
CA ILE A 251 -9.23 20.14 5.12
C ILE A 251 -10.49 19.75 5.89
N LYS A 252 -11.66 19.75 5.24
CA LYS A 252 -12.94 19.29 5.80
C LYS A 252 -13.34 17.95 5.18
N LEU A 253 -14.07 17.14 5.94
CA LEU A 253 -14.62 15.86 5.43
C LEU A 253 -15.57 16.06 4.23
N THR A 254 -16.16 17.24 4.09
CA THR A 254 -17.04 17.59 2.97
C THR A 254 -16.29 17.76 1.65
N ASP A 255 -14.98 18.04 1.68
CA ASP A 255 -14.17 18.37 0.49
C ASP A 255 -14.08 17.18 -0.49
N VAL A 256 -14.35 15.96 0.01
CA VAL A 256 -14.46 14.74 -0.81
C VAL A 256 -15.59 14.83 -1.85
N LYS A 257 -16.63 15.62 -1.58
CA LYS A 257 -17.71 15.86 -2.54
C LYS A 257 -17.28 16.72 -3.72
N ASP A 258 -16.23 17.52 -3.52
CA ASP A 258 -15.70 18.46 -4.51
C ASP A 258 -14.55 17.83 -5.33
N PHE A 259 -14.30 16.53 -5.15
CA PHE A 259 -13.36 15.78 -5.97
C PHE A 259 -13.73 15.81 -7.46
N SER A 260 -12.70 15.94 -8.31
CA SER A 260 -12.88 16.01 -9.76
C SER A 260 -13.49 14.73 -10.32
N LEU A 261 -14.15 14.86 -11.47
CA LEU A 261 -14.72 13.72 -12.19
C LEU A 261 -13.65 12.66 -12.51
N SER A 262 -12.43 13.10 -12.86
CA SER A 262 -11.29 12.22 -13.11
C SER A 262 -10.98 11.32 -11.90
N LEU A 263 -11.02 11.88 -10.69
CA LEU A 263 -10.77 11.11 -9.47
C LEU A 263 -11.90 10.13 -9.16
N TRP A 264 -13.16 10.54 -9.35
CA TRP A 264 -14.31 9.63 -9.19
C TRP A 264 -14.24 8.45 -10.17
N LEU A 265 -13.84 8.68 -11.41
CA LEU A 265 -13.62 7.61 -12.38
C LEU A 265 -12.48 6.67 -11.95
N ILE A 266 -11.38 7.20 -11.40
CA ILE A 266 -10.29 6.37 -10.82
C ILE A 266 -10.83 5.48 -9.69
N PHE A 267 -11.70 5.99 -8.82
CA PHE A 267 -12.32 5.18 -7.76
C PHE A 267 -13.22 4.08 -8.32
N VAL A 268 -14.03 4.37 -9.34
CA VAL A 268 -14.88 3.37 -10.00
C VAL A 268 -14.02 2.28 -10.66
N ILE A 269 -12.95 2.66 -11.38
CA ILE A 269 -12.01 1.73 -12.00
C ILE A 269 -11.41 0.81 -10.93
N CYS A 270 -10.96 1.39 -9.81
CA CYS A 270 -10.41 0.64 -8.68
C CYS A 270 -11.40 -0.39 -8.13
N VAL A 271 -12.60 0.04 -7.73
CA VAL A 271 -13.60 -0.85 -7.14
C VAL A 271 -13.98 -1.96 -8.12
N CYS A 272 -14.39 -1.61 -9.34
CA CYS A 272 -14.86 -2.59 -10.31
C CYS A 272 -13.78 -3.60 -10.72
N TYR A 273 -12.52 -3.16 -10.83
CA TYR A 273 -11.42 -4.04 -11.18
C TYR A 273 -11.06 -4.99 -10.03
N TYR A 274 -10.77 -4.46 -8.84
CA TYR A 274 -10.32 -5.29 -7.72
C TYR A 274 -11.44 -6.20 -7.19
N ALA A 275 -12.71 -5.79 -7.33
CA ALA A 275 -13.87 -6.62 -7.01
C ALA A 275 -14.03 -7.83 -7.94
N ALA A 276 -13.51 -7.79 -9.16
CA ALA A 276 -13.43 -8.97 -10.02
C ALA A 276 -12.24 -9.87 -9.63
N VAL A 277 -11.09 -9.28 -9.31
CA VAL A 277 -9.84 -10.03 -9.11
C VAL A 277 -9.76 -10.71 -7.73
N PHE A 278 -9.97 -9.98 -6.63
CA PHE A 278 -9.71 -10.54 -5.29
C PHE A 278 -10.70 -11.63 -4.88
N PRO A 279 -12.03 -11.46 -5.04
CA PRO A 279 -12.99 -12.54 -4.76
C PRO A 279 -12.73 -13.76 -5.64
N PHE A 280 -12.36 -13.57 -6.91
CA PHE A 280 -11.99 -14.67 -7.79
C PHE A 280 -10.77 -15.45 -7.28
N ILE A 281 -9.67 -14.77 -6.91
CA ILE A 281 -8.49 -15.41 -6.31
C ILE A 281 -8.87 -16.21 -5.05
N GLY A 282 -9.75 -15.65 -4.21
CA GLY A 282 -10.24 -16.30 -3.00
C GLY A 282 -11.06 -17.56 -3.29
N LEU A 283 -12.00 -17.50 -4.24
CA LEU A 283 -12.85 -18.63 -4.62
C LEU A 283 -12.10 -19.68 -5.46
N ALA A 284 -11.08 -19.29 -6.21
CA ALA A 284 -10.25 -20.18 -7.00
C ALA A 284 -9.45 -21.19 -6.15
N LEU A 285 -9.22 -20.88 -4.85
CA LEU A 285 -8.66 -21.84 -3.89
C LEU A 285 -9.55 -23.07 -3.70
N CYS A 286 -10.87 -22.92 -3.88
CA CYS A 286 -11.84 -23.99 -3.71
C CYS A 286 -12.00 -24.86 -4.97
N THR A 287 -11.55 -24.40 -6.14
CA THR A 287 -11.79 -25.05 -7.45
C THR A 287 -10.56 -25.75 -8.03
N SER A 288 -9.58 -26.13 -7.19
CA SER A 288 -8.33 -26.81 -7.58
C SER A 288 -7.38 -25.99 -8.46
N SER A 289 -7.68 -24.71 -8.69
CA SER A 289 -6.75 -23.76 -9.31
C SER A 289 -5.66 -23.38 -8.29
N HIS A 290 -4.46 -23.01 -8.75
CA HIS A 290 -3.38 -22.54 -7.87
C HIS A 290 -3.33 -20.99 -7.91
N PRO A 291 -4.23 -20.27 -7.22
CA PRO A 291 -4.36 -18.81 -7.34
C PRO A 291 -3.13 -18.05 -6.86
N ILE A 292 -2.23 -18.71 -6.13
CA ILE A 292 -0.93 -18.17 -5.74
C ILE A 292 -0.06 -17.75 -6.94
N ILE A 293 -0.29 -18.32 -8.13
CA ILE A 293 0.40 -17.94 -9.38
C ILE A 293 0.23 -16.45 -9.67
N VAL A 294 -0.96 -15.90 -9.45
CA VAL A 294 -1.26 -14.48 -9.71
C VAL A 294 -0.31 -13.60 -8.90
N TYR A 295 -0.09 -13.95 -7.63
CA TYR A 295 0.82 -13.23 -6.74
C TYR A 295 2.30 -13.50 -7.07
N ILE A 296 2.66 -14.73 -7.43
CA ILE A 296 4.03 -15.09 -7.82
C ILE A 296 4.46 -14.32 -9.07
N ILE A 297 3.57 -14.15 -10.05
CA ILE A 297 3.86 -13.38 -11.27
C ILE A 297 3.82 -11.88 -10.97
N SER A 298 2.86 -11.41 -10.18
CA SER A 298 2.72 -9.99 -9.86
C SER A 298 3.91 -9.43 -9.10
N ALA A 299 4.52 -10.21 -8.20
CA ALA A 299 5.64 -9.74 -7.38
C ALA A 299 6.84 -9.22 -8.21
N PRO A 300 7.44 -9.97 -9.15
CA PRO A 300 8.52 -9.48 -9.99
C PRO A 300 8.05 -8.56 -11.13
N MET A 301 6.80 -8.66 -11.57
CA MET A 301 6.30 -7.82 -12.68
C MET A 301 5.99 -6.39 -12.26
N SER A 302 5.66 -6.14 -10.99
CA SER A 302 5.22 -4.81 -10.52
C SER A 302 6.30 -3.72 -10.63
N PRO A 303 7.57 -3.97 -10.29
CA PRO A 303 8.65 -3.00 -10.50
C PRO A 303 8.98 -2.85 -11.98
N VAL A 304 8.90 -3.93 -12.77
CA VAL A 304 9.14 -3.90 -14.21
C VAL A 304 8.11 -3.01 -14.90
N PHE A 305 6.82 -3.22 -14.64
CA PHE A 305 5.78 -2.35 -15.18
C PHE A 305 5.83 -0.95 -14.61
N GLY A 306 6.14 -0.78 -13.33
CA GLY A 306 6.38 0.54 -12.74
C GLY A 306 7.44 1.34 -13.51
N LEU A 307 8.60 0.70 -13.81
CA LEU A 307 9.65 1.30 -14.64
C LEU A 307 9.18 1.61 -16.07
N LEU A 308 8.43 0.69 -16.69
CA LEU A 308 7.95 0.88 -18.06
C LEU A 308 6.93 2.02 -18.13
N VAL A 309 6.02 2.12 -17.16
CA VAL A 309 5.04 3.21 -17.06
C VAL A 309 5.74 4.53 -16.81
N ASP A 310 6.75 4.59 -15.93
CA ASP A 310 7.52 5.81 -15.71
C ASP A 310 8.29 6.25 -16.97
N LYS A 311 8.83 5.31 -17.77
CA LYS A 311 9.56 5.62 -19.01
C LYS A 311 8.66 6.07 -20.15
N VAL A 312 7.52 5.42 -20.33
CA VAL A 312 6.61 5.66 -21.45
C VAL A 312 5.59 6.76 -21.14
N GLY A 313 5.29 6.97 -19.86
CA GLY A 313 4.18 7.79 -19.39
C GLY A 313 2.83 7.15 -19.74
N LYS A 314 1.80 7.99 -19.86
CA LYS A 314 0.45 7.62 -20.33
C LYS A 314 -0.23 6.55 -19.46
N ASN A 315 -0.26 6.76 -18.14
CA ASN A 315 -0.88 5.85 -17.17
C ASN A 315 -2.26 5.32 -17.59
N ILE A 316 -3.13 6.17 -18.13
CA ILE A 316 -4.48 5.78 -18.59
C ILE A 316 -4.43 4.63 -19.61
N ILE A 317 -3.46 4.63 -20.53
CA ILE A 317 -3.31 3.58 -21.56
C ILE A 317 -2.85 2.27 -20.92
N TRP A 318 -1.93 2.32 -19.96
CA TRP A 318 -1.51 1.12 -19.22
C TRP A 318 -2.65 0.52 -18.39
N VAL A 319 -3.46 1.37 -17.76
CA VAL A 319 -4.69 0.93 -17.07
C VAL A 319 -5.67 0.29 -18.06
N LEU A 320 -5.86 0.87 -19.24
CA LEU A 320 -6.71 0.29 -20.29
C LEU A 320 -6.21 -1.11 -20.72
N CYS A 321 -4.91 -1.25 -20.97
CA CYS A 321 -4.29 -2.53 -21.31
C CYS A 321 -4.49 -3.57 -20.20
N ALA A 322 -4.35 -3.17 -18.94
CA ALA A 322 -4.58 -4.04 -17.79
C ALA A 322 -6.04 -4.52 -17.71
N VAL A 323 -7.00 -3.62 -17.86
CA VAL A 323 -8.44 -3.95 -17.83
C VAL A 323 -8.81 -4.89 -18.99
N LEU A 324 -8.33 -4.63 -20.20
CA LEU A 324 -8.56 -5.51 -21.36
C LEU A 324 -7.93 -6.90 -21.16
N SER A 325 -6.72 -6.96 -20.60
CA SER A 325 -6.04 -8.23 -20.32
C SER A 325 -6.78 -9.04 -19.25
N THR A 326 -7.29 -8.38 -18.20
CA THR A 326 -8.12 -9.01 -17.17
C THR A 326 -9.44 -9.51 -17.74
N LEU A 327 -10.10 -8.73 -18.61
CA LEU A 327 -11.32 -9.17 -19.29
C LEU A 327 -11.05 -10.41 -20.15
N GLY A 328 -9.94 -10.40 -20.90
CA GLY A 328 -9.47 -11.56 -21.67
C GLY A 328 -9.26 -12.79 -20.79
N SER A 329 -8.67 -12.63 -19.61
CA SER A 329 -8.50 -13.73 -18.65
C SER A 329 -9.83 -14.33 -18.20
N HIS A 330 -10.81 -13.51 -17.81
CA HIS A 330 -12.12 -14.02 -17.38
C HIS A 330 -12.90 -14.66 -18.54
N ILE A 331 -12.80 -14.12 -19.76
CA ILE A 331 -13.40 -14.74 -20.95
C ILE A 331 -12.76 -16.09 -21.25
N LEU A 332 -11.44 -16.21 -21.14
CA LEU A 332 -10.73 -17.49 -21.28
C LEU A 332 -11.24 -18.49 -20.25
N LEU A 333 -11.36 -18.10 -18.98
CA LEU A 333 -11.86 -18.98 -17.91
C LEU A 333 -13.33 -19.37 -18.10
N ALA A 334 -14.17 -18.45 -18.61
CA ALA A 334 -15.59 -18.70 -18.82
C ALA A 334 -15.86 -19.66 -19.98
N PHE A 335 -15.18 -19.45 -21.12
CA PHE A 335 -15.59 -20.04 -22.40
C PHE A 335 -14.59 -21.02 -22.98
N THR A 336 -13.41 -21.17 -22.39
CA THR A 336 -12.41 -22.11 -22.89
C THR A 336 -12.17 -23.24 -21.90
N PHE A 337 -11.91 -24.43 -22.44
CA PHE A 337 -11.43 -25.59 -21.67
C PHE A 337 -9.89 -25.63 -21.64
N TRP A 338 -9.25 -24.49 -21.91
CA TRP A 338 -7.79 -24.40 -21.89
C TRP A 338 -7.30 -24.49 -20.45
N ASN A 339 -6.04 -24.88 -20.33
CA ASN A 339 -5.40 -25.01 -19.04
C ASN A 339 -5.51 -23.66 -18.27
N PRO A 340 -6.17 -23.62 -17.09
CA PRO A 340 -6.45 -22.37 -16.35
C PRO A 340 -5.19 -21.55 -16.04
N TRP A 341 -4.03 -22.21 -16.01
CA TRP A 341 -2.73 -21.58 -15.78
C TRP A 341 -2.44 -20.44 -16.75
N ILE A 342 -2.91 -20.51 -18.00
CA ILE A 342 -2.71 -19.45 -19.00
C ILE A 342 -3.48 -18.19 -18.58
N ALA A 343 -4.76 -18.34 -18.27
CA ALA A 343 -5.61 -17.22 -17.84
C ALA A 343 -5.12 -16.64 -16.50
N MET A 344 -4.81 -17.50 -15.52
CA MET A 344 -4.27 -17.07 -14.22
C MET A 344 -2.95 -16.30 -14.37
N SER A 345 -2.10 -16.71 -15.33
CA SER A 345 -0.85 -16.00 -15.61
C SER A 345 -1.10 -14.62 -16.22
N LEU A 346 -2.01 -14.55 -17.20
CA LEU A 346 -2.43 -13.28 -17.79
C LEU A 346 -3.04 -12.35 -16.73
N LEU A 347 -3.84 -12.88 -15.81
CA LEU A 347 -4.43 -12.14 -14.70
C LEU A 347 -3.36 -11.58 -13.75
N GLY A 348 -2.31 -12.34 -13.44
CA GLY A 348 -1.17 -11.88 -12.64
C GLY A 348 -0.41 -10.72 -13.28
N VAL A 349 -0.17 -10.78 -14.60
CA VAL A 349 0.43 -9.70 -15.38
C VAL A 349 -0.46 -8.47 -15.38
N ALA A 350 -1.76 -8.64 -15.65
CA ALA A 350 -2.73 -7.56 -15.71
C ALA A 350 -2.90 -6.86 -14.34
N TYR A 351 -2.97 -7.64 -13.26
CA TYR A 351 -3.09 -7.14 -11.89
C TYR A 351 -1.89 -6.27 -11.52
N SER A 352 -0.68 -6.74 -11.84
CA SER A 352 0.56 -6.01 -11.63
C SER A 352 0.59 -4.68 -12.38
N LEU A 353 0.19 -4.71 -13.65
CA LEU A 353 0.14 -3.53 -14.51
C LEU A 353 -0.87 -2.49 -14.02
N LEU A 354 -2.06 -2.92 -13.61
CA LEU A 354 -3.06 -2.01 -13.05
C LEU A 354 -2.57 -1.37 -11.76
N ALA A 355 -2.02 -2.18 -10.85
CA ALA A 355 -1.65 -1.70 -9.52
C ALA A 355 -0.52 -0.65 -9.57
N CYS A 356 0.48 -0.83 -10.43
CA CYS A 356 1.56 0.16 -10.56
C CYS A 356 1.14 1.42 -11.34
N ALA A 357 0.11 1.37 -12.18
CA ALA A 357 -0.32 2.50 -13.01
C ALA A 357 -1.47 3.31 -12.38
N LEU A 358 -2.46 2.65 -11.75
CA LEU A 358 -3.69 3.26 -11.26
C LEU A 358 -3.48 4.04 -9.95
N TRP A 359 -2.82 3.44 -8.97
CA TRP A 359 -2.63 4.06 -7.64
C TRP A 359 -1.89 5.40 -7.72
N PRO A 360 -0.77 5.52 -8.47
CA PRO A 360 -0.10 6.81 -8.65
C PRO A 360 -0.96 7.90 -9.28
N MET A 361 -2.00 7.57 -10.05
CA MET A 361 -2.85 8.56 -10.71
C MET A 361 -3.60 9.45 -9.72
N VAL A 362 -3.91 8.95 -8.52
CA VAL A 362 -4.52 9.78 -7.46
C VAL A 362 -3.64 10.98 -7.17
N ALA A 363 -2.32 10.79 -7.10
CA ALA A 363 -1.35 11.86 -6.85
C ALA A 363 -1.19 12.86 -7.98
N PHE A 364 -1.62 12.49 -9.20
CA PHE A 364 -1.59 13.38 -10.35
C PHE A 364 -2.84 14.25 -10.45
N VAL A 365 -3.96 13.81 -9.87
CA VAL A 365 -5.24 14.53 -9.91
C VAL A 365 -5.51 15.33 -8.64
N VAL A 366 -4.98 14.90 -7.50
CA VAL A 366 -5.30 15.47 -6.19
C VAL A 366 -4.18 16.39 -5.68
N PRO A 367 -4.52 17.56 -5.10
CA PRO A 367 -3.57 18.41 -4.41
C PRO A 367 -2.83 17.69 -3.27
N GLU A 368 -1.58 18.07 -3.00
CA GLU A 368 -0.73 17.36 -2.02
C GLU A 368 -1.29 17.35 -0.59
N HIS A 369 -2.09 18.36 -0.23
CA HIS A 369 -2.69 18.49 1.10
C HIS A 369 -3.93 17.59 1.29
N GLN A 370 -4.47 16.95 0.25
CA GLN A 370 -5.63 16.04 0.35
C GLN A 370 -5.29 14.59 -0.05
N LEU A 371 -4.00 14.27 -0.20
CA LEU A 371 -3.58 12.96 -0.70
C LEU A 371 -3.97 11.81 0.24
N GLY A 372 -3.78 11.97 1.55
CA GLY A 372 -4.16 10.95 2.53
C GLY A 372 -5.66 10.68 2.49
N THR A 373 -6.48 11.72 2.40
CA THR A 373 -7.94 11.65 2.34
C THR A 373 -8.40 10.96 1.05
N ALA A 374 -7.81 11.29 -0.10
CA ALA A 374 -8.13 10.65 -1.38
C ALA A 374 -7.73 9.17 -1.41
N TYR A 375 -6.52 8.82 -0.97
CA TYR A 375 -6.09 7.42 -0.86
C TYR A 375 -6.91 6.64 0.18
N GLY A 376 -7.23 7.26 1.31
CA GLY A 376 -8.09 6.68 2.35
C GLY A 376 -9.51 6.41 1.87
N PHE A 377 -10.08 7.33 1.09
CA PHE A 377 -11.38 7.13 0.45
C PHE A 377 -11.33 5.99 -0.58
N MET A 378 -10.31 5.99 -1.45
CA MET A 378 -10.09 4.93 -2.44
C MET A 378 -9.98 3.54 -1.78
N GLN A 379 -9.21 3.42 -0.71
CA GLN A 379 -9.07 2.17 0.05
C GLN A 379 -10.39 1.74 0.72
N SER A 380 -11.13 2.71 1.27
CA SER A 380 -12.41 2.45 1.94
C SER A 380 -13.47 1.92 0.99
N ILE A 381 -13.67 2.59 -0.16
CA ILE A 381 -14.66 2.18 -1.15
C ILE A 381 -14.26 0.88 -1.84
N GLN A 382 -12.95 0.63 -2.03
CA GLN A 382 -12.44 -0.66 -2.46
C GLN A 382 -12.82 -1.76 -1.46
N ASN A 383 -12.51 -1.59 -0.17
CA ASN A 383 -12.84 -2.58 0.86
C ASN A 383 -14.34 -2.85 0.96
N LEU A 384 -15.17 -1.81 0.86
CA LEU A 384 -16.63 -1.97 0.79
C LEU A 384 -17.05 -2.80 -0.43
N GLY A 385 -16.53 -2.45 -1.61
CA GLY A 385 -16.80 -3.17 -2.84
C GLY A 385 -16.38 -4.63 -2.78
N LEU A 386 -15.19 -4.91 -2.22
CA LEU A 386 -14.69 -6.27 -2.00
C LEU A 386 -15.61 -7.08 -1.09
N ALA A 387 -16.05 -6.51 0.03
CA ALA A 387 -16.95 -7.20 0.96
C ALA A 387 -18.30 -7.55 0.29
N VAL A 388 -18.92 -6.59 -0.39
CA VAL A 388 -20.23 -6.79 -1.05
C VAL A 388 -20.11 -7.78 -2.22
N ILE A 389 -19.11 -7.60 -3.08
CA ILE A 389 -18.95 -8.43 -4.29
C ILE A 389 -18.50 -9.84 -3.93
N ALA A 390 -17.69 -10.04 -2.88
CA ALA A 390 -17.33 -11.38 -2.42
C ALA A 390 -18.56 -12.19 -1.97
N ILE A 391 -19.50 -11.56 -1.25
CA ILE A 391 -20.74 -12.23 -0.83
C ILE A 391 -21.60 -12.56 -2.06
N ALA A 392 -21.76 -11.61 -2.99
CA ALA A 392 -22.51 -11.83 -4.22
C ALA A 392 -21.90 -12.95 -5.08
N ALA A 393 -20.57 -12.96 -5.23
CA ALA A 393 -19.82 -13.97 -5.95
C ALA A 393 -20.02 -15.37 -5.36
N GLY A 394 -19.92 -15.52 -4.03
CA GLY A 394 -20.19 -16.78 -3.34
C GLY A 394 -21.60 -17.30 -3.61
N MET A 395 -22.62 -16.44 -3.48
CA MET A 395 -24.02 -16.82 -3.76
C MET A 395 -24.24 -17.23 -5.22
N ILE A 396 -23.63 -16.53 -6.18
CA ILE A 396 -23.73 -16.88 -7.61
C ILE A 396 -23.06 -18.24 -7.87
N LEU A 397 -21.88 -18.47 -7.29
CA LEU A 397 -21.17 -19.74 -7.42
C LEU A 397 -22.02 -20.90 -6.90
N ASP A 398 -22.60 -20.76 -5.70
CA ASP A 398 -23.38 -21.82 -5.05
C ASP A 398 -24.70 -22.12 -5.79
N THR A 399 -25.36 -21.09 -6.35
CA THR A 399 -26.70 -21.24 -6.95
C THR A 399 -26.67 -21.47 -8.46
N ARG A 400 -25.69 -20.90 -9.17
CA ARG A 400 -25.64 -20.87 -10.64
C ARG A 400 -24.36 -21.47 -11.22
N GLY A 401 -23.35 -21.73 -10.40
CA GLY A 401 -22.11 -22.37 -10.81
C GLY A 401 -21.07 -21.43 -11.43
N TYR A 402 -19.93 -22.04 -11.79
CA TYR A 402 -18.70 -21.33 -12.18
C TYR A 402 -18.86 -20.43 -13.42
N LEU A 403 -19.60 -20.85 -14.44
CA LEU A 403 -19.79 -20.05 -15.65
C LEU A 403 -20.46 -18.70 -15.35
N PHE A 404 -21.53 -18.69 -14.54
CA PHE A 404 -22.22 -17.46 -14.16
C PHE A 404 -21.37 -16.56 -13.27
N LEU A 405 -20.50 -17.15 -12.46
CA LEU A 405 -19.52 -16.41 -11.67
C LEU A 405 -18.53 -15.66 -12.58
N GLU A 406 -17.96 -16.33 -13.60
CA GLU A 406 -17.04 -15.69 -14.54
C GLU A 406 -17.71 -14.60 -15.39
N LEU A 407 -18.98 -14.80 -15.79
CA LEU A 407 -19.77 -13.78 -16.47
C LEU A 407 -20.02 -12.56 -15.57
N PHE A 408 -20.28 -12.79 -14.29
CA PHE A 408 -20.46 -11.72 -13.31
C PHE A 408 -19.17 -10.90 -13.13
N PHE A 409 -18.02 -11.56 -12.97
CA PHE A 409 -16.73 -10.85 -12.92
C PHE A 409 -16.40 -10.13 -14.23
N SER A 410 -16.68 -10.74 -15.38
CA SER A 410 -16.53 -10.09 -16.69
C SER A 410 -17.38 -8.81 -16.79
N ALA A 411 -18.61 -8.82 -16.27
CA ALA A 411 -19.47 -7.63 -16.22
C ALA A 411 -18.87 -6.52 -15.33
N CYS A 412 -18.31 -6.86 -14.17
CA CYS A 412 -17.58 -5.90 -13.33
C CYS A 412 -16.39 -5.28 -14.08
N VAL A 413 -15.60 -6.09 -14.79
CA VAL A 413 -14.45 -5.62 -15.57
C VAL A 413 -14.92 -4.74 -16.75
N CYS A 414 -16.05 -5.03 -17.38
CA CYS A 414 -16.65 -4.16 -18.41
C CYS A 414 -17.03 -2.78 -17.84
N LEU A 415 -17.54 -2.69 -16.61
CA LEU A 415 -17.79 -1.40 -15.95
C LEU A 415 -16.49 -0.63 -15.72
N SER A 416 -15.43 -1.33 -15.31
CA SER A 416 -14.08 -0.74 -15.20
C SER A 416 -13.60 -0.23 -16.57
N LEU A 417 -13.80 -1.01 -17.65
CA LEU A 417 -13.43 -0.63 -19.02
C LEU A 417 -14.15 0.65 -19.48
N ILE A 418 -15.46 0.74 -19.24
CA ILE A 418 -16.24 1.94 -19.55
C ILE A 418 -15.68 3.13 -18.77
N ALA A 419 -15.38 2.97 -17.48
CA ALA A 419 -14.83 4.04 -16.65
C ALA A 419 -13.43 4.49 -17.12
N VAL A 420 -12.55 3.57 -17.54
CA VAL A 420 -11.23 3.91 -18.13
C VAL A 420 -11.38 4.68 -19.43
N VAL A 421 -12.30 4.27 -20.30
CA VAL A 421 -12.56 4.96 -21.58
C VAL A 421 -13.14 6.36 -21.32
N MET A 422 -14.07 6.50 -20.38
CA MET A 422 -14.58 7.81 -19.97
C MET A 422 -13.48 8.68 -19.38
N LEU A 423 -12.59 8.11 -18.55
CA LEU A 423 -11.46 8.84 -17.99
C LEU A 423 -10.52 9.34 -19.07
N TYR A 424 -10.27 8.54 -20.11
CA TYR A 424 -9.49 8.95 -21.28
C TYR A 424 -10.11 10.15 -21.99
N PHE A 425 -11.44 10.13 -22.22
CA PHE A 425 -12.14 11.24 -22.86
C PHE A 425 -12.18 12.50 -21.99
N VAL A 426 -12.53 12.39 -20.71
CA VAL A 426 -12.53 13.51 -19.75
C VAL A 426 -11.16 14.16 -19.72
N ASN A 427 -10.09 13.35 -19.63
CA ASN A 427 -8.74 13.86 -19.65
C ASN A 427 -8.39 14.61 -20.93
N HIS A 428 -8.84 14.10 -22.09
CA HIS A 428 -8.58 14.76 -23.37
C HIS A 428 -9.35 16.08 -23.52
N LEU A 429 -10.58 16.14 -23.02
CA LEU A 429 -11.46 17.31 -23.12
C LEU A 429 -11.09 18.41 -22.11
N SER A 430 -10.68 18.05 -20.89
CA SER A 430 -10.37 19.03 -19.84
C SER A 430 -9.06 19.80 -20.11
N GLY A 431 -8.22 19.37 -21.05
CA GLY A 431 -6.87 19.91 -21.24
C GLY A 431 -5.93 19.69 -20.03
N GLU A 432 -6.45 19.11 -18.94
CA GLU A 432 -5.70 18.64 -17.79
C GLU A 432 -4.76 17.54 -18.27
N SER A 433 -3.49 17.89 -18.40
CA SER A 433 -2.49 17.01 -18.97
C SER A 433 -2.04 15.93 -17.98
N LEU A 434 -2.92 15.01 -17.61
CA LEU A 434 -2.53 13.68 -17.12
C LEU A 434 -1.79 12.89 -18.24
N GLN A 435 -1.73 13.48 -19.44
CA GLN A 435 -0.95 13.08 -20.63
C GLN A 435 0.47 13.66 -20.73
N LEU A 436 0.92 14.59 -19.88
CA LEU A 436 2.29 15.14 -19.92
C LEU A 436 3.17 14.58 -18.81
N LEU A 437 3.61 13.34 -19.02
CA LEU A 437 5.01 12.99 -18.76
C LEU A 437 5.58 12.52 -20.09
N LEU A 438 6.06 13.50 -20.88
CA LEU A 438 7.08 13.23 -21.90
C LEU A 438 8.19 12.37 -21.25
N PRO A 439 8.83 11.44 -22.00
CA PRO A 439 9.91 10.62 -21.46
C PRO A 439 10.93 11.52 -20.76
N GLN A 440 11.04 11.35 -19.43
CA GLN A 440 11.71 12.28 -18.51
C GLN A 440 13.25 12.35 -18.69
N PHE A 441 13.81 11.73 -19.74
CA PHE A 441 15.23 11.81 -20.09
C PHE A 441 15.64 13.11 -20.81
N LEU A 442 14.71 14.00 -21.14
CA LEU A 442 14.98 15.26 -21.84
C LEU A 442 14.98 16.52 -20.95
N LEU A 443 14.88 16.38 -19.63
CA LEU A 443 14.88 17.49 -18.67
C LEU A 443 15.96 17.35 -17.57
N VAL A 444 17.12 16.80 -17.93
CA VAL A 444 18.36 16.88 -17.13
C VAL A 444 19.41 17.68 -17.88
#